data_AF-A0AAV2AUC9-F1
#
_entry.id   AF-A0AAV2AUC9-F1
#
_cell.length_a   1.000
_cell.length_b   1.000
_cell.length_c   1.000
_cell.angle_alpha   90.00
_cell.angle_beta   90.00
_cell.angle_gamma   90.00
#
_symmetry.space_group_name_H-M   'P 1'
#
loop_
_entity.id
_entity.type
_entity.pdbx_description
1 polymer ?
#
loop_
_entity_poly.entity_id
_entity_poly.type
_entity_poly.pdbx_seq_one_letter_code
_entity_poly.pdbx_strand_id
1 'polypeptide(L)'
;MKHIASLMLMINMGRGANTLDLHGLYTHEAVVAMQDFTYTFFKINKVLVLITGQGHHSLNGPRLRPTVINHLISHQFKPKSIV
;
A
#
# COMPACT_ATOMS: atom_id res chain seq x y z
N MET A 1 3.28 18.27 3.62
CA MET A 1 2.27 17.31 4.12
C MET A 1 0.88 17.42 3.46
N LYS A 2 0.35 18.61 3.10
CA LYS A 2 -1.00 18.74 2.50
C LYS A 2 -1.21 18.09 1.11
N HIS A 3 -0.15 17.86 0.32
CA HIS A 3 -0.28 17.30 -1.03
C HIS A 3 -0.48 15.78 -1.09
N ILE A 4 0.05 15.03 -0.13
CA ILE A 4 0.03 13.55 -0.16
C ILE A 4 -1.38 13.02 0.16
N ALA A 5 -2.08 13.65 1.11
CA ALA A 5 -3.44 13.24 1.46
C ALA A 5 -4.43 13.41 0.28
N SER A 6 -4.31 14.52 -0.46
CA SER A 6 -5.13 14.74 -1.66
C SER A 6 -4.79 13.74 -2.78
N LEU A 7 -3.50 13.44 -2.98
CA LEU A 7 -3.08 12.42 -3.93
C LEU A 7 -3.63 11.03 -3.55
N MET A 8 -3.50 10.65 -2.28
CA MET A 8 -4.06 9.40 -1.73
C MET A 8 -5.56 9.27 -1.97
N LEU A 9 -6.30 10.37 -1.76
CA LEU A 9 -7.75 10.41 -1.97
C LEU A 9 -8.11 10.24 -3.45
N MET A 10 -7.33 10.84 -4.36
CA MET A 10 -7.54 10.72 -5.80
C MET A 10 -7.19 9.32 -6.33
N ILE A 11 -6.04 8.74 -5.96
CA ILE A 11 -5.62 7.42 -6.46
C ILE A 11 -6.48 6.27 -5.92
N ASN A 12 -7.11 6.47 -4.75
CA ASN A 12 -8.01 5.50 -4.13
C ASN A 12 -9.50 5.74 -4.47
N MET A 13 -9.82 6.83 -5.18
CA MET A 13 -11.21 7.09 -5.59
C MET A 13 -11.71 5.98 -6.52
N GLY A 14 -12.85 5.39 -6.19
CA GLY A 14 -13.44 4.28 -6.94
C GLY A 14 -12.79 2.91 -6.70
N ARG A 15 -11.80 2.81 -5.79
CA ARG A 15 -11.29 1.51 -5.34
C ARG A 15 -12.29 0.82 -4.41
N GLY A 16 -12.31 -0.51 -4.43
CA GLY A 16 -13.14 -1.28 -3.50
C GLY A 16 -12.74 -1.04 -2.05
N ALA A 17 -13.69 -1.19 -1.12
CA ALA A 17 -13.45 -0.88 0.29
C ALA A 17 -12.24 -1.63 0.89
N ASN A 18 -11.90 -2.82 0.37
CA ASN A 18 -10.76 -3.62 0.79
C ASN A 18 -9.49 -3.45 -0.07
N THR A 19 -9.43 -2.39 -0.88
CA THR A 19 -8.31 -2.12 -1.78
C THR A 19 -7.64 -0.81 -1.39
N LEU A 20 -6.32 -0.84 -1.29
CA LEU A 20 -5.48 0.34 -1.10
C LEU A 20 -4.47 0.44 -2.25
N ASP A 21 -4.58 1.50 -3.03
CA ASP A 21 -3.63 1.88 -4.06
C ASP A 21 -2.52 2.76 -3.48
N LEU A 22 -1.29 2.24 -3.56
CA LEU A 22 -0.07 2.86 -3.07
C LEU A 22 0.83 3.30 -4.24
N HIS A 23 0.39 3.13 -5.50
CA HIS A 23 1.25 3.43 -6.65
C HIS A 23 1.64 4.93 -6.67
N GLY A 24 2.87 5.20 -7.09
CA GLY A 24 3.38 6.57 -7.20
C GLY A 24 3.82 7.20 -5.87
N LEU A 25 3.57 6.55 -4.73
CA LEU A 25 4.06 7.00 -3.43
C LEU A 25 5.54 6.67 -3.23
N TYR A 26 6.22 7.46 -2.41
CA TYR A 26 7.50 7.05 -1.84
C TYR A 26 7.30 5.89 -0.88
N THR A 27 8.32 5.04 -0.74
CA THR A 27 8.27 3.84 0.10
C THR A 27 7.84 4.09 1.55
N HIS A 28 8.35 5.16 2.17
CA HIS A 28 7.99 5.52 3.54
C HIS A 28 6.53 5.98 3.65
N GLU A 29 6.02 6.76 2.69
CA GLU A 29 4.63 7.21 2.65
C GLU A 29 3.67 6.02 2.51
N ALA A 30 4.02 5.08 1.63
CA ALA A 30 3.21 3.91 1.40
C ALA A 30 3.13 2.99 2.62
N VAL A 31 4.22 2.87 3.40
CA VAL A 31 4.21 2.11 4.65
C VAL A 31 3.28 2.75 5.68
N VAL A 32 3.36 4.08 5.86
CA VAL A 32 2.47 4.82 6.78
C VAL A 32 1.01 4.64 6.38
N ALA A 33 0.69 4.88 5.10
CA ALA A 33 -0.66 4.72 4.57
C ALA A 33 -1.20 3.29 4.76
N MET A 34 -0.36 2.29 4.52
CA MET A 34 -0.72 0.89 4.73
C MET A 34 -0.98 0.57 6.21
N GLN A 35 -0.19 1.10 7.13
CA GLN A 35 -0.37 0.87 8.57
C GLN A 35 -1.71 1.44 9.06
N ASP A 36 -2.02 2.68 8.70
CA ASP A 36 -3.28 3.32 9.09
C ASP A 36 -4.49 2.56 8.53
N PHE A 37 -4.38 2.11 7.27
CA PHE A 37 -5.43 1.34 6.61
C PHE A 37 -5.60 -0.04 7.23
N THR A 38 -4.52 -0.80 7.43
CA THR A 38 -4.56 -2.13 8.02
C THR A 38 -5.15 -2.11 9.43
N TYR A 39 -4.75 -1.17 10.29
CA TYR A 39 -5.30 -1.03 11.64
C TYR A 39 -6.83 -0.85 11.64
N THR A 40 -7.33 -0.07 10.70
CA THR A 40 -8.77 0.21 10.55
C THR A 40 -9.51 -0.97 9.94
N PHE A 41 -8.91 -1.64 8.96
CA PHE A 41 -9.59 -2.64 8.13
C PHE A 41 -9.60 -4.06 8.72
N PHE A 42 -8.57 -4.43 9.49
CA PHE A 42 -8.47 -5.76 10.11
C PHE A 42 -9.59 -6.06 11.12
N LYS A 43 -10.24 -5.03 11.66
CA LYS A 43 -11.40 -5.20 12.55
C LYS A 43 -12.65 -5.68 11.82
N ILE A 44 -12.71 -5.57 10.49
CA ILE A 44 -13.94 -5.70 9.71
C ILE A 44 -13.82 -6.79 8.63
N ASN A 45 -12.66 -6.97 8.01
CA ASN A 45 -12.49 -7.85 6.85
C ASN A 45 -11.22 -8.71 6.93
N LYS A 46 -11.27 -9.91 6.33
CA LYS A 46 -10.18 -10.90 6.38
C LYS A 46 -9.17 -10.79 5.22
N VAL A 47 -9.43 -9.99 4.20
CA VAL A 47 -8.58 -9.89 2.99
C VAL A 47 -8.41 -8.42 2.59
N LEU A 48 -7.15 -8.01 2.42
CA LEU A 48 -6.73 -6.69 1.96
C LEU A 48 -6.01 -6.83 0.60
N VAL A 49 -6.35 -5.97 -0.35
CA VAL A 49 -5.69 -5.86 -1.64
C VAL A 49 -4.81 -4.61 -1.64
N LEU A 50 -3.51 -4.77 -1.91
CA LEU A 50 -2.56 -3.66 -2.01
C LEU A 50 -2.05 -3.55 -3.45
N ILE A 51 -2.20 -2.37 -4.05
CA ILE A 51 -1.65 -2.08 -5.39
C ILE A 51 -0.36 -1.28 -5.20
N THR A 52 0.76 -1.81 -5.68
CA THR A 52 2.10 -1.17 -5.52
C THR A 52 2.66 -0.66 -6.85
N GLY A 53 1.87 -0.71 -7.92
CA GLY A 53 2.29 -0.40 -9.29
C GLY A 53 3.21 -1.48 -9.88
N GLN A 54 3.64 -1.27 -11.13
CA GLN A 54 4.47 -2.23 -11.88
C GLN A 54 5.99 -2.11 -11.60
N GLY A 55 6.41 -1.10 -10.84
CA GLY A 55 7.83 -0.93 -10.47
C GLY A 55 8.75 -0.34 -11.55
N HIS A 56 8.20 0.19 -12.65
CA HIS A 56 8.98 0.78 -13.75
C HIS A 56 9.65 2.13 -13.42
N HIS A 57 9.24 2.80 -12.34
CA HIS A 57 9.65 4.19 -12.06
C HIS A 57 10.81 4.33 -11.07
N SER A 58 11.27 3.25 -10.44
CA SER A 58 12.41 3.28 -9.51
C SER A 58 13.71 2.97 -10.26
N LEU A 59 14.42 4.01 -10.69
CA LEU A 59 15.71 3.88 -11.38
C LEU A 59 16.85 3.44 -10.45
N ASN A 60 16.89 3.92 -9.20
CA ASN A 60 17.96 3.63 -8.21
C ASN A 60 17.48 3.66 -6.73
N GLY A 61 16.17 3.54 -6.48
CA GLY A 61 15.57 3.62 -5.14
C GLY A 61 14.90 2.31 -4.69
N PRO A 62 14.57 2.17 -3.39
CA PRO A 62 13.88 0.98 -2.89
C PRO A 62 12.55 0.81 -3.62
N ARG A 63 12.34 -0.39 -4.18
CA ARG A 63 11.14 -0.72 -4.93
C ARG A 63 9.97 -0.88 -3.97
N LEU A 64 8.83 -0.26 -4.29
CA LEU A 64 7.66 -0.23 -3.41
C LEU A 64 7.13 -1.62 -3.06
N ARG A 65 6.97 -2.49 -4.06
CA ARG A 65 6.47 -3.87 -3.90
C ARG A 65 7.27 -4.69 -2.87
N PRO A 66 8.61 -4.87 -2.99
CA PRO A 66 9.36 -5.62 -1.99
C PRO A 66 9.37 -4.94 -0.61
N THR A 67 9.37 -3.60 -0.52
CA THR A 67 9.25 -2.91 0.77
C THR A 67 7.94 -3.25 1.48
N VAL A 68 6.82 -3.19 0.76
CA VAL A 68 5.49 -3.54 1.29
C VAL A 68 5.43 -5.01 1.70
N ILE A 69 5.94 -5.92 0.87
CA ILE A 69 5.96 -7.36 1.19
C ILE A 69 6.79 -7.63 2.46
N ASN A 70 7.99 -7.07 2.56
CA ASN A 70 8.87 -7.25 3.72
C ASN A 70 8.21 -6.73 5.00
N HIS A 71 7.54 -5.58 4.92
CA HIS A 71 6.80 -5.03 6.05
C HIS A 71 5.63 -5.92 6.47
N LEU A 72 4.88 -6.48 5.52
CA LEU A 72 3.78 -7.40 5.83
C LEU A 72 4.29 -8.67 6.52
N ILE A 73 5.37 -9.26 6.01
CA ILE A 73 5.98 -10.47 6.58
C ILE A 73 6.52 -10.19 7.99
N SER A 74 7.18 -9.05 8.21
CA SER A 74 7.70 -8.70 9.54
C SER A 74 6.60 -8.52 10.59
N HIS A 75 5.37 -8.22 10.16
CA HIS A 75 4.19 -8.09 11.00
C HIS A 75 3.28 -9.33 10.94
N GLN A 76 3.81 -10.47 10.52
CA GLN A 76 3.14 -11.78 10.50
C GLN A 76 1.91 -11.88 9.56
N PHE A 77 1.77 -10.95 8.61
CA PHE A 77 0.79 -11.09 7.54
C PHE A 77 1.28 -12.09 6.50
N LYS A 78 0.34 -12.85 5.90
CA LYS A 78 0.62 -13.84 4.86
C LYS A 78 0.13 -13.34 3.49
N PRO A 79 1.02 -12.81 2.61
CA PRO A 79 0.63 -12.41 1.26
C PRO A 79 0.13 -13.62 0.47
N LYS A 80 -1.08 -13.54 -0.09
CA LYS A 80 -1.76 -14.68 -0.72
C LYS A 80 -1.65 -14.71 -2.26
N SER A 81 -1.54 -13.54 -2.89
CA SER A 81 -1.30 -13.42 -4.33
C SER A 81 -0.48 -12.17 -4.60
N ILE A 82 0.57 -12.32 -5.38
CA ILE A 82 1.49 -11.25 -5.73
C ILE A 82 1.54 -11.22 -7.26
N VAL A 83 0.70 -10.38 -7.88
CA VAL A 83 0.69 -10.18 -9.34
C VAL A 83 1.63 -9.04 -9.68
#